data_AF-G7QAF4-F1
#
_entry.id   AF-G7QAF4-F1
#
_cell.length_a   1.000
_cell.length_b   1.000
_cell.length_c   1.000
_cell.angle_alpha   90.00
_cell.angle_beta   90.00
_cell.angle_gamma   90.00
#
_symmetry.space_group_name_H-M   'P 1'
#
loop_
_entity.id
_entity.type
_entity.pdbx_description
1 polymer ?
#
loop_
_entity_poly.entity_id
_entity_poly.type
_entity_poly.pdbx_seq_one_letter_code
_entity_poly.pdbx_strand_id
1 'polypeptide(L)'
;MFETILEKAAWPLALILISITFFCLFFKPLSQLLTRGLTLKNKDWEANLGQQQSENEITKAAQNEPLIRENKITALPDIYNSTHIEYLVSILKNDEQTRSMDNESLTSFLYRKLALTTELYHFERIYNTIFGSQITILNRLNQNNDGISTQLTKEYYENYVQQQFKDVFENYSFEKYIGFMIGNNLIFQDGDVFKITQFGIDFLILMIQQSKTDNRPF
;
A
#
# COMPACT_ATOMS: atom_id res chain seq x y z
N MET A 1 2.05 -55.28 19.59
CA MET A 1 2.81 -54.07 20.00
C MET A 1 3.27 -53.23 18.82
N PHE A 2 3.54 -53.80 17.63
CA PHE A 2 3.86 -53.04 16.42
C PHE A 2 2.65 -52.33 15.77
N GLU A 3 1.45 -52.90 15.82
CA GLU A 3 0.25 -52.28 15.20
C GLU A 3 -0.16 -50.94 15.84
N THR A 4 0.01 -50.81 17.16
CA THR A 4 -0.31 -49.59 17.92
C THR A 4 0.65 -48.41 17.66
N ILE A 5 1.85 -48.67 17.12
CA ILE A 5 2.82 -47.63 16.78
C ILE A 5 2.53 -47.10 15.36
N LEU A 6 2.09 -47.96 14.45
CA LEU A 6 1.74 -47.58 13.07
C LEU A 6 0.51 -46.67 13.03
N GLU A 7 -0.50 -46.95 13.85
CA GLU A 7 -1.74 -46.14 13.93
C GLU A 7 -1.47 -44.71 14.44
N LYS A 8 -0.55 -44.56 15.40
CA LYS A 8 -0.20 -43.25 15.98
C LYS A 8 0.73 -42.43 15.10
N ALA A 9 1.52 -43.08 14.24
CA ALA A 9 2.44 -42.42 13.31
C ALA A 9 1.77 -42.01 11.98
N ALA A 10 0.61 -42.59 11.63
CA ALA A 10 -0.08 -42.30 10.38
C ALA A 10 -0.56 -40.83 10.27
N TRP A 11 -1.04 -40.26 11.38
CA TRP A 11 -1.56 -38.89 11.43
C TRP A 11 -0.50 -37.79 11.21
N PRO A 12 0.66 -37.80 11.91
CA PRO A 12 1.71 -36.82 11.65
C PRO A 12 2.31 -36.95 10.23
N LEU A 13 2.36 -38.17 9.68
CA LEU A 13 2.83 -38.39 8.31
C LEU A 13 1.87 -37.81 7.26
N ALA A 14 0.56 -37.96 7.49
CA ALA A 14 -0.47 -37.32 6.67
C ALA A 14 -0.39 -35.79 6.72
N LEU A 15 -0.16 -35.20 7.89
CA LEU A 15 0.04 -33.75 8.03
C LEU A 15 1.25 -33.25 7.26
N ILE A 16 2.38 -33.96 7.33
CA ILE A 16 3.59 -33.61 6.58
C ILE A 16 3.33 -33.66 5.07
N LEU A 17 2.66 -34.70 4.57
CA LEU A 17 2.32 -34.82 3.15
C LEU A 17 1.37 -33.72 2.68
N ILE A 18 0.37 -33.36 3.49
CA ILE A 18 -0.56 -32.26 3.20
C ILE A 18 0.19 -30.92 3.18
N SER A 19 1.05 -30.65 4.17
CA SER A 19 1.87 -29.44 4.23
C SER A 19 2.82 -29.33 3.04
N ILE A 20 3.49 -30.42 2.64
CA ILE A 20 4.37 -30.43 1.46
C ILE A 20 3.56 -30.18 0.19
N THR A 21 2.40 -30.82 0.05
CA THR A 21 1.52 -30.64 -1.12
C THR A 21 1.02 -29.20 -1.23
N PHE A 22 0.56 -28.63 -0.11
CA PHE A 22 0.14 -27.23 -0.03
C PHE A 22 1.31 -26.29 -0.34
N PHE A 23 2.49 -26.54 0.23
CA PHE A 23 3.70 -25.76 -0.04
C PHE A 23 4.08 -25.80 -1.54
N CYS A 24 4.07 -26.97 -2.17
CA CYS A 24 4.43 -27.09 -3.59
C CYS A 24 3.40 -26.47 -4.54
N LEU A 25 2.10 -26.52 -4.20
CA LEU A 25 1.04 -25.96 -5.05
C LEU A 25 0.92 -24.44 -4.92
N PHE A 26 1.11 -23.88 -3.72
CA PHE A 26 0.92 -22.45 -3.48
C PHE A 26 2.20 -21.62 -3.67
N PHE A 27 3.40 -22.17 -3.48
CA PHE A 27 4.63 -21.39 -3.64
C PHE A 27 5.02 -21.10 -5.11
N LYS A 28 4.60 -21.94 -6.07
CA LYS A 28 4.84 -21.69 -7.50
C LYS A 28 4.14 -20.44 -8.07
N PRO A 29 2.85 -20.16 -7.76
CA PRO A 29 2.21 -18.92 -8.21
C PRO A 29 2.70 -17.66 -7.47
N LEU A 30 3.14 -17.77 -6.21
CA LEU A 30 3.66 -16.65 -5.42
C LEU A 30 4.98 -16.06 -5.98
N SER A 31 5.86 -16.90 -6.52
CA SER A 31 7.12 -16.43 -7.12
C SER A 31 6.92 -15.64 -8.42
N GLN A 32 5.85 -15.93 -9.16
CA GLN A 32 5.48 -15.21 -10.39
C GLN A 32 4.87 -13.83 -10.12
N LEU A 33 4.23 -13.62 -8.96
CA LEU A 33 3.73 -12.31 -8.53
C LEU A 33 4.88 -11.41 -8.03
N LEU A 34 5.86 -11.97 -7.32
CA LEU A 34 7.05 -11.23 -6.86
C LEU A 34 7.96 -10.81 -8.01
N THR A 35 8.12 -11.63 -9.05
CA THR A 35 8.92 -11.27 -10.23
C THR A 35 8.30 -10.17 -11.08
N ARG A 36 6.98 -9.93 -10.99
CA ARG A 36 6.30 -8.83 -11.71
C ARG A 36 6.28 -7.51 -10.94
N GLY A 37 6.36 -7.55 -9.60
CA GLY A 37 6.39 -6.34 -8.75
C GLY A 37 7.79 -5.77 -8.46
N LEU A 38 8.87 -6.53 -8.72
CA LEU A 38 10.24 -6.14 -8.37
C LEU A 38 11.17 -5.89 -9.57
N THR A 39 10.64 -5.89 -10.80
CA THR A 39 11.35 -5.42 -12.01
C THR A 39 11.23 -3.91 -12.25
N LEU A 40 11.16 -3.12 -11.18
CA LEU A 40 11.65 -1.75 -11.15
C LEU A 40 12.98 -1.74 -10.39
N LYS A 41 13.94 -2.50 -10.93
CA LYS A 41 15.32 -2.52 -10.45
C LYS A 41 16.09 -1.38 -11.12
N ASN A 42 16.33 -0.36 -10.32
CA ASN A 42 17.62 0.32 -10.15
C ASN A 42 18.44 0.56 -11.43
N LYS A 43 18.37 1.79 -11.94
CA LYS A 43 19.50 2.38 -12.66
C LYS A 43 19.91 3.79 -12.17
N ASP A 44 19.19 4.42 -11.24
CA ASP A 44 19.43 5.85 -10.94
C ASP A 44 19.68 6.19 -9.46
N TRP A 45 19.97 5.23 -8.57
CA TRP A 45 20.20 5.54 -7.14
C TRP A 45 21.70 5.62 -6.74
N GLU A 46 22.62 5.48 -7.69
CA GLU A 46 24.07 5.67 -7.46
C GLU A 46 24.63 6.80 -8.32
N ALA A 47 24.27 8.04 -8.01
CA ALA A 47 25.11 9.22 -8.26
C ALA A 47 24.53 10.44 -7.50
N ASN A 48 25.40 11.14 -6.78
CA ASN A 48 25.17 12.41 -6.05
C ASN A 48 24.63 12.32 -4.61
N LEU A 49 25.39 11.63 -3.76
CA LEU A 49 25.74 12.20 -2.44
C LEU A 49 27.11 12.87 -2.57
N GLY A 50 27.12 14.11 -3.05
CA GLY A 50 28.34 14.90 -3.17
C GLY A 50 28.18 16.15 -4.02
N GLN A 51 28.38 17.30 -3.37
CA GLN A 51 28.67 18.63 -3.92
C GLN A 51 27.50 19.50 -4.40
N GLN A 52 27.22 20.52 -3.58
CA GLN A 52 26.71 21.82 -3.98
C GLN A 52 27.59 22.41 -5.09
N GLN A 53 26.99 22.85 -6.21
CA GLN A 53 27.34 24.11 -6.87
C GLN A 53 26.34 24.52 -7.96
N SER A 54 25.98 25.81 -7.89
CA SER A 54 25.53 26.70 -8.97
C SER A 54 24.07 26.68 -9.40
N GLU A 55 23.29 27.38 -8.59
CA GLU A 55 22.32 28.40 -8.99
C GLU A 55 22.85 29.28 -10.15
N ASN A 56 22.58 28.89 -11.41
CA ASN A 56 22.56 29.78 -12.60
C ASN A 56 22.13 29.06 -13.90
N GLU A 57 20.97 28.40 -13.93
CA GLU A 57 20.36 27.92 -15.20
C GLU A 57 18.82 28.06 -15.25
N ILE A 58 18.21 28.98 -14.48
CA ILE A 58 16.75 29.19 -14.52
C ILE A 58 16.30 30.05 -15.71
N THR A 59 17.20 30.64 -16.49
CA THR A 59 16.83 31.56 -17.59
C THR A 59 17.36 31.10 -18.94
N LYS A 60 16.94 29.92 -19.43
CA LYS A 60 17.03 29.52 -20.87
C LYS A 60 16.33 28.20 -21.26
N ALA A 61 15.29 27.78 -20.56
CA ALA A 61 14.47 26.61 -20.93
C ALA A 61 13.02 26.95 -21.35
N ALA A 62 12.72 28.23 -21.58
CA ALA A 62 11.45 28.69 -22.13
C ALA A 62 11.54 28.82 -23.65
N GLN A 63 11.71 27.70 -24.36
CA GLN A 63 11.45 27.53 -25.80
C GLN A 63 11.85 26.10 -26.18
N ASN A 64 10.95 25.14 -25.94
CA ASN A 64 10.81 23.94 -26.75
C ASN A 64 9.36 23.46 -26.58
N GLU A 65 8.75 23.15 -27.71
CA GLU A 65 7.33 22.87 -27.96
C GLU A 65 6.71 21.83 -27.01
N PRO A 66 5.38 21.88 -26.79
CA PRO A 66 4.71 20.81 -26.06
C PRO A 66 4.78 19.53 -26.89
N LEU A 67 5.56 18.56 -26.42
CA LEU A 67 5.41 17.16 -26.81
C LEU A 67 4.02 16.71 -26.36
N ILE A 68 3.00 16.96 -27.19
CA ILE A 68 1.72 16.26 -27.12
C ILE A 68 2.06 14.81 -27.48
N ARG A 69 2.43 14.04 -26.47
CA ARG A 69 2.50 12.59 -26.55
C ARG A 69 1.04 12.16 -26.77
N GLU A 70 0.69 11.84 -28.01
CA GLU A 70 -0.54 11.11 -28.31
C GLU A 70 -0.49 9.80 -27.53
N ASN A 71 -1.04 9.81 -26.31
CA ASN A 71 -1.45 8.61 -25.64
C ASN A 71 -2.61 8.06 -26.47
N LYS A 72 -2.31 7.18 -27.43
CA LYS A 72 -3.28 6.19 -27.88
C LYS A 72 -3.78 5.52 -26.61
N ILE A 73 -4.98 5.89 -26.18
CA ILE A 73 -5.70 5.22 -25.11
C ILE A 73 -5.81 3.78 -25.59
N THR A 74 -4.88 2.94 -25.14
CA THR A 74 -4.92 1.52 -25.43
C THR A 74 -6.14 1.05 -24.68
N ALA A 75 -7.20 0.72 -25.43
CA ALA A 75 -8.42 0.18 -24.85
C ALA A 75 -8.01 -0.88 -23.83
N LEU A 76 -8.51 -0.74 -22.59
CA LEU A 76 -8.28 -1.75 -21.56
C LEU A 76 -8.65 -3.08 -22.22
N PRO A 77 -7.74 -4.07 -22.26
CA PRO A 77 -8.08 -5.36 -22.84
C PRO A 77 -9.34 -5.87 -22.14
N ASP A 78 -10.28 -6.45 -22.90
CA ASP A 78 -11.60 -6.99 -22.49
C ASP A 78 -11.52 -8.14 -21.45
N ILE A 79 -10.52 -8.11 -20.56
CA ILE A 79 -10.20 -9.10 -19.55
C ILE A 79 -11.34 -9.22 -18.52
N TYR A 80 -12.24 -8.24 -18.43
CA TYR A 80 -13.27 -8.19 -17.39
C TYR A 80 -14.63 -7.67 -17.88
N ASN A 81 -15.20 -8.30 -18.93
CA ASN A 81 -16.60 -8.10 -19.29
C ASN A 81 -17.51 -8.93 -18.37
N SER A 82 -17.92 -8.31 -17.26
CA SER A 82 -18.94 -8.83 -16.36
C SER A 82 -20.25 -8.07 -16.59
N THR A 83 -21.37 -8.78 -16.65
CA THR A 83 -22.72 -8.18 -16.71
C THR A 83 -22.95 -7.17 -15.59
N HIS A 84 -22.30 -7.34 -14.44
CA HIS A 84 -22.38 -6.38 -13.35
C HIS A 84 -21.66 -5.06 -13.66
N ILE A 85 -20.55 -5.10 -14.39
CA ILE A 85 -19.84 -3.88 -14.83
C ILE A 85 -20.72 -3.09 -15.80
N GLU A 86 -21.39 -3.76 -16.74
CA GLU A 86 -22.33 -3.12 -17.66
C GLU A 86 -23.49 -2.44 -16.91
N TYR A 87 -24.03 -3.11 -15.88
CA TYR A 87 -25.03 -2.53 -14.99
C TYR A 87 -24.52 -1.27 -14.26
N LEU A 88 -23.33 -1.31 -13.68
CA LEU A 88 -22.73 -0.15 -13.00
C LEU A 88 -22.47 1.01 -13.98
N VAL A 89 -22.02 0.71 -15.19
CA VAL A 89 -21.88 1.70 -16.27
C VAL A 89 -23.23 2.33 -16.62
N SER A 90 -24.32 1.54 -16.65
CA SER A 90 -25.66 2.07 -16.90
C SER A 90 -26.13 3.04 -15.82
N ILE A 91 -25.83 2.76 -14.55
CA ILE A 91 -26.12 3.67 -13.43
C ILE A 91 -25.35 4.98 -13.61
N LEU A 92 -24.06 4.91 -13.94
CA LEU A 92 -23.23 6.11 -14.12
C LEU A 92 -23.72 6.98 -15.29
N LYS A 93 -24.17 6.37 -16.39
CA LYS A 93 -24.76 7.08 -17.53
C LYS A 93 -26.08 7.76 -17.17
N ASN A 94 -26.93 7.11 -16.36
CA ASN A 94 -28.18 7.71 -15.90
C ASN A 94 -27.91 8.91 -14.96
N ASP A 95 -26.89 8.80 -14.11
CA ASP A 95 -26.40 9.88 -13.23
C ASP A 95 -25.94 11.11 -14.03
N GLU A 96 -25.23 10.88 -15.14
CA GLU A 96 -24.79 11.93 -16.09
C GLU A 96 -26.00 12.62 -16.75
N GLN A 97 -26.92 11.84 -17.32
CA GLN A 97 -28.09 12.37 -18.03
C GLN A 97 -29.01 13.19 -17.12
N THR A 98 -29.17 12.77 -15.86
CA THR A 98 -30.03 13.46 -14.89
C THR A 98 -29.48 14.84 -14.51
N ARG A 99 -28.16 15.05 -14.64
CA ARG A 99 -27.49 16.28 -14.17
C ARG A 99 -27.25 17.32 -15.27
N SER A 100 -27.56 17.00 -16.54
CA SER A 100 -27.40 17.89 -17.71
C SER A 100 -26.05 18.63 -17.72
N MET A 101 -24.97 17.91 -17.41
CA MET A 101 -23.63 18.49 -17.37
C MET A 101 -23.09 18.67 -18.78
N ASP A 102 -22.34 19.75 -19.02
CA ASP A 102 -21.49 19.83 -20.21
C ASP A 102 -20.32 18.83 -20.14
N ASN A 103 -19.64 18.62 -21.27
CA ASN A 103 -18.57 17.63 -21.37
C ASN A 103 -17.38 17.91 -20.43
N GLU A 104 -17.08 19.18 -20.14
CA GLU A 104 -15.96 19.56 -19.27
C GLU A 104 -16.27 19.28 -17.79
N SER A 105 -17.47 19.66 -17.36
CA SER A 105 -18.02 19.40 -16.04
C SER A 105 -18.17 17.90 -15.79
N LEU A 106 -18.63 17.15 -16.80
CA LEU A 106 -18.72 15.70 -16.76
C LEU A 106 -17.34 15.06 -16.59
N THR A 107 -16.36 15.48 -17.41
CA THR A 107 -15.00 14.94 -17.34
C THR A 107 -14.38 15.18 -15.96
N SER A 108 -14.51 16.40 -15.43
CA SER A 108 -14.05 16.75 -14.08
C SER A 108 -14.74 15.94 -12.99
N PHE A 109 -16.05 15.73 -13.12
CA PHE A 109 -16.83 14.90 -12.21
C PHE A 109 -16.40 13.43 -12.24
N LEU A 110 -16.15 12.87 -13.42
CA LEU A 110 -15.67 11.49 -13.58
C LEU A 110 -14.28 11.31 -13.00
N TYR A 111 -13.34 12.24 -13.25
CA TYR A 111 -12.02 12.20 -12.63
C TYR A 111 -12.10 12.26 -11.10
N ARG A 112 -12.99 13.10 -10.54
CA ARG A 112 -13.20 13.17 -9.10
C ARG A 112 -13.78 11.87 -8.54
N LYS A 113 -14.78 11.27 -9.19
CA LYS A 113 -15.34 9.96 -8.81
C LYS A 113 -14.27 8.85 -8.87
N LEU A 114 -13.45 8.86 -9.91
CA LEU A 114 -12.37 7.89 -10.08
C LEU A 114 -11.29 8.04 -9.01
N ALA A 115 -10.87 9.28 -8.72
CA ALA A 115 -9.92 9.59 -7.66
C ALA A 115 -10.43 9.11 -6.30
N LEU A 116 -11.68 9.43 -5.95
CA LEU A 116 -12.31 8.99 -4.71
C LEU A 116 -12.38 7.46 -4.61
N THR A 117 -12.79 6.78 -5.68
CA THR A 117 -12.87 5.31 -5.69
C THR A 117 -11.50 4.66 -5.56
N THR A 118 -10.49 5.24 -6.21
CA THR A 118 -9.10 4.80 -6.11
C THR A 118 -8.59 4.98 -4.68
N GLU A 119 -8.84 6.14 -4.08
CA GLU A 119 -8.47 6.42 -2.69
C GLU A 119 -9.13 5.45 -1.71
N LEU A 120 -10.42 5.19 -1.84
CA LEU A 120 -11.14 4.21 -1.01
C LEU A 120 -10.58 2.78 -1.18
N TYR A 121 -10.24 2.38 -2.41
CA TYR A 121 -9.61 1.08 -2.66
C TYR A 121 -8.23 0.98 -2.02
N HIS A 122 -7.41 2.03 -2.14
CA HIS A 122 -6.10 2.10 -1.50
C HIS A 122 -6.23 2.06 0.03
N PHE A 123 -7.18 2.82 0.60
CA PHE A 123 -7.53 2.79 2.01
C PHE A 123 -7.86 1.37 2.47
N GLU A 124 -8.77 0.67 1.80
CA GLU A 124 -9.15 -0.70 2.18
C GLU A 124 -7.97 -1.66 2.11
N ARG A 125 -7.12 -1.54 1.08
CA ARG A 125 -5.92 -2.38 0.96
C ARG A 125 -4.95 -2.18 2.12
N ILE A 126 -4.68 -0.91 2.47
CA ILE A 126 -3.81 -0.55 3.59
C ILE A 126 -4.46 -0.98 4.89
N TYR A 127 -5.73 -0.64 5.09
CA TYR A 127 -6.47 -1.01 6.27
C TYR A 127 -6.49 -2.52 6.43
N ASN A 128 -6.54 -3.36 5.40
CA ASN A 128 -6.51 -4.82 5.60
C ASN A 128 -5.12 -5.40 5.91
N THR A 129 -4.06 -4.60 5.82
CA THR A 129 -2.67 -5.08 5.97
C THR A 129 -1.85 -4.38 7.05
N ILE A 130 -2.28 -3.21 7.53
CA ILE A 130 -1.59 -2.43 8.58
C ILE A 130 -1.75 -3.06 9.97
N PHE A 131 -0.72 -2.98 10.79
CA PHE A 131 -0.76 -3.39 12.21
C PHE A 131 -1.43 -2.31 13.09
N GLY A 132 -2.13 -2.72 14.15
CA GLY A 132 -2.64 -1.83 15.20
C GLY A 132 -1.56 -1.00 15.87
N SER A 133 -0.37 -1.57 16.10
CA SER A 133 0.78 -0.81 16.60
C SER A 133 1.24 0.29 15.61
N GLN A 134 1.07 0.08 14.30
CA GLN A 134 1.37 1.09 13.28
C GLN A 134 0.32 2.21 13.28
N ILE A 135 -0.97 1.85 13.40
CA ILE A 135 -2.06 2.84 13.58
C ILE A 135 -1.81 3.69 14.83
N THR A 136 -1.32 3.08 15.92
CA THR A 136 -0.93 3.81 17.14
C THR A 136 0.16 4.85 16.86
N ILE A 137 1.16 4.52 16.03
CA ILE A 137 2.19 5.48 15.62
C ILE A 137 1.58 6.60 14.77
N LEU A 138 0.72 6.29 13.81
CA LEU A 138 0.03 7.30 12.99
C LEU A 138 -0.75 8.29 13.86
N ASN A 139 -1.50 7.79 14.85
CA ASN A 139 -2.23 8.64 15.79
C ASN A 139 -1.29 9.56 16.58
N ARG A 140 -0.14 9.05 17.04
CA ARG A 140 0.86 9.86 17.75
C ARG A 140 1.52 10.90 16.84
N LEU A 141 1.81 10.56 15.59
CA LEU A 141 2.35 11.50 14.61
C LEU A 141 1.34 12.60 14.29
N ASN A 142 0.06 12.25 14.16
CA ASN A 142 -1.01 13.23 13.94
C ASN A 142 -1.20 14.20 15.12
N GLN A 143 -0.81 13.79 16.33
CA GLN A 143 -0.83 14.64 17.53
C GLN A 143 0.43 15.52 17.68
N ASN A 144 1.51 15.22 16.94
CA ASN A 144 2.80 15.90 17.05
C ASN A 144 3.21 16.51 15.71
N ASN A 145 2.93 17.80 15.53
CA ASN A 145 3.23 18.53 14.28
C ASN A 145 4.73 18.53 13.91
N ASP A 146 5.61 18.49 14.91
CA ASP A 146 7.06 18.47 14.69
C ASP A 146 7.59 17.08 14.29
N GLY A 147 6.75 16.05 14.35
CA GLY A 147 7.11 14.66 14.14
C GLY A 147 7.59 13.97 15.42
N ILE A 148 8.02 12.71 15.26
CA ILE A 148 8.58 11.88 16.35
C ILE A 148 9.95 11.39 15.91
N SER A 149 10.94 11.42 16.79
CA SER A 149 12.29 11.00 16.42
C SER A 149 12.36 9.52 15.99
N THR A 150 13.28 9.23 15.09
CA THR A 150 13.56 7.86 14.62
C THR A 150 13.87 6.96 15.81
N GLN A 151 14.70 7.45 16.72
CA GLN A 151 15.13 6.73 17.91
C GLN A 151 13.94 6.38 18.83
N LEU A 152 13.06 7.33 19.14
CA LEU A 152 11.88 7.06 19.98
C LEU A 152 10.92 6.07 19.31
N THR A 153 10.77 6.17 17.99
CA THR A 153 9.93 5.26 17.21
C THR A 153 10.50 3.84 17.21
N LYS A 154 11.83 3.72 17.11
CA LYS A 154 12.55 2.45 17.19
C LYS A 154 12.45 1.83 18.59
N GLU A 155 12.63 2.63 19.64
CA GLU A 155 12.46 2.17 21.02
C GLU A 155 11.03 1.67 21.28
N TYR A 156 10.01 2.35 20.75
CA TYR A 156 8.63 1.87 20.82
C TYR A 156 8.48 0.51 20.11
N TYR A 157 9.08 0.33 18.95
CA TYR A 157 9.05 -0.96 18.24
C TYR A 157 9.72 -2.08 19.04
N GLU A 158 10.95 -1.89 19.51
CA GLU A 158 11.76 -2.92 20.16
C GLU A 158 11.25 -3.26 21.57
N ASN A 159 10.81 -2.25 22.33
CA ASN A 159 10.44 -2.43 23.74
C ASN A 159 8.95 -2.74 23.94
N TYR A 160 8.07 -2.31 23.03
CA TYR A 160 6.63 -2.55 23.14
C TYR A 160 6.15 -3.55 22.10
N VAL A 161 6.31 -3.25 20.81
CA VAL A 161 5.73 -4.07 19.74
C VAL A 161 6.30 -5.48 19.72
N GLN A 162 7.64 -5.61 19.69
CA GLN A 162 8.29 -6.93 19.66
C GLN A 162 8.04 -7.74 20.93
N GLN A 163 7.90 -7.09 22.09
CA GLN A 163 7.69 -7.79 23.36
C GLN A 163 6.24 -8.28 23.52
N GLN A 164 5.26 -7.46 23.13
CA GLN A 164 3.85 -7.83 23.23
C GLN A 164 3.45 -8.87 22.17
N PHE A 165 4.11 -8.86 21.02
CA PHE A 165 3.70 -9.62 19.85
C PHE A 165 4.84 -10.43 19.24
N LYS A 166 5.63 -11.07 20.12
CA LYS A 166 6.87 -11.77 19.75
C LYS A 166 6.70 -12.75 18.59
N ASP A 167 5.63 -13.55 18.61
CA ASP A 167 5.37 -14.58 17.59
C ASP A 167 5.22 -14.00 16.16
N VAL A 168 4.77 -12.75 16.04
CA VAL A 168 4.59 -12.06 14.75
C VAL A 168 5.85 -11.28 14.36
N PHE A 169 6.52 -10.65 15.33
CA PHE A 169 7.62 -9.72 15.06
C PHE A 169 9.03 -10.28 15.26
N GLU A 170 9.20 -11.54 15.66
CA GLU A 170 10.53 -12.16 15.88
C GLU A 170 11.46 -12.01 14.66
N ASN A 171 10.91 -12.15 13.44
CA ASN A 171 11.65 -12.04 12.18
C ASN A 171 11.27 -10.79 11.36
N TYR A 172 10.55 -9.86 11.99
CA TYR A 172 10.16 -8.60 11.38
C TYR A 172 11.11 -7.52 11.90
N SER A 173 11.72 -6.77 10.98
CA SER A 173 12.68 -5.73 11.38
C SER A 173 11.98 -4.37 11.50
N PHE A 174 12.59 -3.45 12.24
CA PHE A 174 12.10 -2.08 12.34
C PHE A 174 11.97 -1.42 10.95
N GLU A 175 12.90 -1.71 10.05
CA GLU A 175 12.92 -1.19 8.68
C GLU A 175 11.74 -1.72 7.86
N LYS A 176 11.37 -2.99 8.00
CA LYS A 176 10.14 -3.53 7.36
C LYS A 176 8.89 -2.88 7.95
N TYR A 177 8.91 -2.66 9.26
CA TYR A 177 7.81 -2.07 10.01
C TYR A 177 7.52 -0.62 9.64
N ILE A 178 8.54 0.23 9.63
CA ILE A 178 8.40 1.61 9.15
C ILE A 178 8.28 1.66 7.63
N GLY A 179 9.00 0.80 6.92
CA GLY A 179 9.00 0.73 5.46
C GLY A 179 7.62 0.44 4.87
N PHE A 180 6.77 -0.32 5.57
CA PHE A 180 5.36 -0.47 5.18
C PHE A 180 4.62 0.88 5.17
N MET A 181 4.76 1.70 6.22
CA MET A 181 4.06 2.97 6.33
C MET A 181 4.60 4.00 5.33
N ILE A 182 5.92 4.05 5.14
CA ILE A 182 6.56 4.89 4.11
C ILE A 182 6.14 4.44 2.71
N GLY A 183 6.20 3.15 2.42
CA GLY A 183 5.86 2.58 1.11
C GLY A 183 4.38 2.75 0.74
N ASN A 184 3.50 2.91 1.71
CA ASN A 184 2.09 3.27 1.50
C ASN A 184 1.80 4.77 1.64
N ASN A 185 2.84 5.61 1.68
CA ASN A 185 2.74 7.06 1.77
C ASN A 185 1.94 7.56 3.00
N LEU A 186 1.95 6.82 4.10
CA LEU A 186 1.27 7.22 5.35
C LEU A 186 2.14 8.17 6.18
N ILE A 187 3.45 7.97 6.11
CA ILE A 187 4.46 8.77 6.80
C ILE A 187 5.64 9.02 5.85
N PHE A 188 6.46 9.99 6.19
CA PHE A 188 7.76 10.23 5.55
C PHE A 188 8.82 10.54 6.62
N GLN A 189 10.08 10.40 6.25
CA GLN A 189 11.21 10.74 7.10
C GLN A 189 11.77 12.10 6.70
N ASP A 190 11.95 12.98 7.68
CA ASP A 190 12.53 14.31 7.54
C ASP A 190 13.71 14.42 8.50
N GLY A 191 14.92 14.17 8.00
CA GLY A 191 16.11 14.02 8.84
C GLY A 191 15.96 12.86 9.83
N ASP A 192 15.99 13.18 11.13
CA ASP A 192 15.88 12.19 12.22
C ASP A 192 14.48 12.13 12.85
N VAL A 193 13.46 12.67 12.18
CA VAL A 193 12.07 12.54 12.62
C VAL A 193 11.20 11.91 11.54
N PHE A 194 10.22 11.14 11.97
CA PHE A 194 9.09 10.73 11.14
C PHE A 194 7.96 11.75 11.28
N LYS A 195 7.28 12.03 10.17
CA LYS A 195 6.10 12.89 10.09
C LYS A 195 4.98 12.19 9.33
N ILE A 196 3.73 12.52 9.67
CA ILE A 196 2.56 12.01 8.95
C ILE A 196 2.39 12.78 7.63
N THR A 197 2.00 12.10 6.57
CA THR A 197 1.63 12.75 5.30
C THR A 197 0.17 13.23 5.33
N GLN A 198 -0.23 14.03 4.35
CA GLN A 198 -1.66 14.34 4.16
C GLN A 198 -2.48 13.06 3.94
N PHE A 199 -1.97 12.12 3.16
CA PHE A 199 -2.64 10.83 2.93
C PHE A 199 -2.77 9.99 4.22
N GLY A 200 -1.77 10.02 5.10
CA GLY A 200 -1.85 9.39 6.42
C GLY A 200 -2.94 10.02 7.31
N ILE A 201 -3.11 11.33 7.24
CA ILE A 201 -4.21 12.04 7.94
C ILE A 201 -5.56 11.61 7.36
N ASP A 202 -5.71 11.62 6.04
CA ASP A 202 -6.94 11.22 5.35
C ASP A 202 -7.27 9.76 5.63
N PHE A 203 -6.28 8.88 5.72
CA PHE A 203 -6.44 7.49 6.16
C PHE A 203 -7.06 7.38 7.56
N LEU A 204 -6.60 8.17 8.54
CA LEU A 204 -7.18 8.19 9.88
C LEU A 204 -8.61 8.73 9.89
N ILE A 205 -8.90 9.75 9.07
CA ILE A 205 -10.27 10.28 8.91
C ILE A 205 -11.20 9.22 8.32
N LEU A 206 -10.77 8.52 7.27
CA LEU A 206 -11.53 7.45 6.63
C LEU A 206 -11.79 6.28 7.58
N MET A 207 -10.85 5.94 8.46
CA MET A 207 -11.09 4.94 9.50
C MET A 207 -12.28 5.32 10.39
N ILE A 208 -12.34 6.57 10.85
CA ILE A 208 -13.43 7.08 11.69
C ILE A 208 -14.75 7.06 10.92
N GLN A 209 -14.75 7.57 9.69
CA GLN A 209 -15.95 7.63 8.85
C GLN A 209 -16.55 6.26 8.56
N GLN A 210 -15.70 5.24 8.41
CA GLN A 210 -16.13 3.86 8.16
C GLN A 210 -16.32 3.02 9.43
N SER A 211 -16.26 3.64 10.62
CA SER A 211 -16.37 2.95 11.91
C SER A 211 -15.39 1.78 12.06
N LYS A 212 -14.21 1.91 11.44
CA LYS A 212 -13.14 0.91 11.54
C LYS A 212 -12.45 1.07 12.89
N THR A 213 -12.20 -0.04 13.58
CA THR A 213 -11.49 -0.02 14.86
C THR A 213 -10.00 0.18 14.66
N ASP A 214 -9.40 0.95 15.57
CA ASP A 214 -7.97 1.08 15.81
C ASP A 214 -7.41 -0.05 16.68
N ASN A 215 -8.27 -0.71 17.46
CA ASN A 215 -7.95 -1.90 18.25
C ASN A 215 -7.86 -3.14 17.35
N ARG A 216 -6.73 -3.24 16.67
CA ARG A 216 -6.39 -4.28 15.71
C ARG A 216 -5.40 -5.26 16.34
N PRO A 217 -5.41 -6.54 15.91
CA PRO A 217 -4.39 -7.48 16.37
C PRO A 217 -3.02 -7.01 15.88
N PHE A 218 -2.07 -6.99 16.80
CA PHE A 218 -0.65 -6.65 16.60
C PHE A 218 -0.44 -5.18 16.23
#